data_AF-F6YH77-F1
#
_entry.id   AF-F6YH77-F1
#
_cell.length_a   1.000
_cell.length_b   1.000
_cell.length_c   1.000
_cell.angle_alpha   90.00
_cell.angle_beta   90.00
_cell.angle_gamma   90.00
#
_symmetry.space_group_name_H-M   'P 1'
#
loop_
_entity.id
_entity.type
_entity.pdbx_description
1 polymer ?
#
loop_
_entity_poly.entity_id
_entity_poly.type
_entity_poly.pdbx_seq_one_letter_code
_entity_poly.pdbx_strand_id
1 'polypeptide(L)'
;LYMAIVICTVCYVGKAEWFSSMEQITDLLRHENTMLPALQRFVDAKRKQLAQLQELVYLTIYRKASVSINKEEYISHPINQYHLIKRFANDWTQIAALLQTFNKTSKFINIISAIFKKAKTLFPKDEDMKGGTEGILRVQITYNLNASDLVEGNIAGKYSFLNLSTDDCYRIGKTALRGGLFGRCVEWIELALQRFEEGKSTFTKRNATEYLDICEFAQTNYKSTVLLRLVKMKPRNRIRFTRTIKWKLLFKRLTFSRHARVQTQEVVDDETFFKLCRGEQTLTKKKQHKKLRCYLSTNMGNPKLLIRPVKVEELSKSPDIVQFHDVLSDTVINEIKKLAKPQLFRAIHAGSDDTDLQKAPYRITKLAWLLDDDGPEVAKITERISDITGLTLNTSEEIQVANYGVGGEYPPHFDIPTTDEERDDLKSQDGERIATFLIYLSDVEVGGRTAFVNAGVSAKPIKGSAVFWYNVFPSGEPDLRTYHGACPVAFGNKWAGNKWIREAGEMFRRKCELDRYADSKILNVRLVYRNRA
;
A
#
# COMPACT_ATOMS: atom_id res chain seq x y z
N LEU A 1 -16.25 -32.08 -35.19
CA LEU A 1 -16.92 -33.39 -35.29
C LEU A 1 -17.50 -33.48 -36.70
N TYR A 2 -17.01 -34.42 -37.50
CA TYR A 2 -17.60 -35.03 -38.69
C TYR A 2 -18.73 -34.29 -39.43
N MET A 3 -18.39 -33.87 -40.66
CA MET A 3 -19.06 -34.26 -41.92
C MET A 3 -20.48 -34.82 -41.79
N ALA A 4 -21.46 -34.09 -42.33
CA ALA A 4 -22.64 -34.69 -42.95
C ALA A 4 -23.05 -33.86 -44.18
N ILE A 5 -22.39 -34.20 -45.28
CA ILE A 5 -22.90 -34.33 -46.65
C ILE A 5 -24.08 -33.43 -47.02
N VAL A 6 -23.74 -32.47 -47.87
CA VAL A 6 -24.60 -31.73 -48.80
C VAL A 6 -25.39 -32.72 -49.67
N ILE A 7 -26.70 -32.77 -49.52
CA ILE A 7 -27.61 -33.17 -50.61
C ILE A 7 -28.11 -31.88 -51.24
N CYS A 8 -27.47 -31.51 -52.33
CA CYS A 8 -27.92 -30.50 -53.28
C CYS A 8 -29.20 -31.00 -53.94
N THR A 9 -30.36 -30.67 -53.38
CA THR A 9 -31.55 -30.42 -54.21
C THR A 9 -31.50 -28.95 -54.61
N VAL A 10 -30.86 -28.69 -55.75
CA VAL A 10 -31.10 -27.48 -56.52
C VAL A 10 -32.54 -27.57 -57.03
N CYS A 11 -33.50 -27.27 -56.15
CA CYS A 11 -34.78 -26.78 -56.60
C CYS A 11 -34.47 -25.43 -57.23
N TYR A 12 -34.61 -25.37 -58.56
CA TYR A 12 -34.71 -24.12 -59.30
C TYR A 12 -35.93 -23.38 -58.74
N VAL A 13 -35.76 -22.68 -57.62
CA VAL A 13 -36.69 -21.63 -57.21
C VAL A 13 -36.42 -20.51 -58.20
N GLY A 14 -37.05 -20.61 -59.36
CA GLY A 14 -37.15 -19.48 -60.27
C GLY A 14 -37.61 -18.29 -59.43
N LYS A 15 -36.97 -17.14 -59.63
CA LYS A 15 -37.42 -15.87 -59.07
C LYS A 15 -38.82 -15.58 -59.64
N ALA A 16 -39.84 -16.17 -59.04
CA ALA A 16 -41.23 -15.87 -59.33
C ALA A 16 -41.52 -14.49 -58.72
N GLU A 17 -42.16 -13.63 -59.49
CA GLU A 17 -42.57 -12.33 -59.01
C GLU A 17 -43.74 -12.53 -58.03
N TRP A 18 -43.62 -12.01 -56.81
CA TRP A 18 -44.57 -12.27 -55.73
C TRP A 18 -46.03 -11.94 -56.09
N PHE A 19 -46.26 -11.00 -57.00
CA PHE A 19 -47.61 -10.58 -57.39
C PHE A 19 -48.40 -11.64 -58.17
N SER A 20 -47.74 -12.67 -58.74
CA SER A 20 -48.42 -13.68 -59.55
C SER A 20 -49.06 -14.82 -58.73
N SER A 21 -48.87 -14.86 -57.40
CA SER A 21 -49.40 -15.93 -56.54
C SER A 21 -49.84 -15.41 -55.17
N MET A 22 -51.13 -15.56 -54.85
CA MET A 22 -51.68 -15.20 -53.54
C MET A 22 -51.12 -16.06 -52.39
N GLU A 23 -50.73 -17.31 -52.66
CA GLU A 23 -50.07 -18.17 -51.67
C GLU A 23 -48.67 -17.62 -51.32
N GLN A 24 -47.90 -17.17 -52.31
CA GLN A 24 -46.59 -16.54 -52.07
C GLN A 24 -46.72 -15.19 -51.37
N ILE A 25 -47.76 -14.40 -51.66
CA ILE A 25 -48.07 -13.16 -50.91
C ILE A 25 -48.44 -13.48 -49.45
N THR A 26 -49.16 -14.57 -49.19
CA THR A 26 -49.49 -15.02 -47.83
C THR A 26 -48.24 -15.43 -47.05
N ASP A 27 -47.24 -16.02 -47.73
CA ASP A 27 -45.94 -16.26 -47.12
C ASP A 27 -45.23 -14.95 -46.72
N LEU A 28 -45.36 -13.85 -47.48
CA LEU A 28 -44.81 -12.55 -47.09
C LEU A 28 -45.41 -12.04 -45.77
N LEU A 29 -46.73 -12.17 -45.58
CA LEU A 29 -47.40 -11.86 -44.32
C LEU A 29 -46.89 -12.72 -43.16
N ARG A 30 -46.63 -14.01 -43.39
CA ARG A 30 -46.05 -14.91 -42.38
C ARG A 30 -44.62 -14.49 -41.99
N HIS A 31 -43.81 -14.09 -42.97
CA HIS A 31 -42.46 -13.57 -42.73
C HIS A 31 -42.50 -12.24 -41.98
N GLU A 32 -43.39 -11.30 -42.33
CA GLU A 32 -43.55 -10.03 -41.61
C GLU A 32 -43.93 -10.25 -40.13
N ASN A 33 -44.89 -11.13 -39.88
CA ASN A 33 -45.31 -11.53 -38.53
C ASN A 33 -44.18 -12.19 -37.71
N THR A 34 -43.13 -12.69 -38.37
CA THR A 34 -41.96 -13.27 -37.71
C THR A 34 -40.83 -12.24 -37.57
N MET A 35 -40.61 -11.42 -38.59
CA MET A 35 -39.56 -10.40 -38.66
C MET A 35 -39.84 -9.22 -37.72
N LEU A 36 -41.07 -8.71 -37.66
CA LEU A 36 -41.41 -7.56 -36.82
C LEU A 36 -41.13 -7.80 -35.33
N PRO A 37 -41.56 -8.91 -34.69
CA PRO A 37 -41.19 -9.20 -33.31
C PRO A 37 -39.69 -9.42 -33.10
N ALA A 38 -38.96 -9.95 -34.10
CA ALA A 38 -37.50 -10.09 -34.03
C ALA A 38 -36.80 -8.72 -34.08
N LEU A 39 -37.24 -7.82 -34.97
CA LEU A 39 -36.76 -6.44 -35.06
C LEU A 39 -37.07 -5.65 -33.78
N GLN A 40 -38.29 -5.79 -33.24
CA GLN A 40 -38.69 -5.15 -32.00
C GLN A 40 -37.79 -5.59 -30.83
N ARG A 41 -37.56 -6.90 -30.68
CA ARG A 41 -36.62 -7.44 -29.67
C ARG A 41 -35.20 -6.90 -29.83
N PHE A 42 -34.73 -6.74 -31.06
CA PHE A 42 -33.42 -6.14 -31.33
C PHE A 42 -33.37 -4.66 -30.90
N VAL A 43 -34.39 -3.86 -31.25
CA VAL A 43 -34.49 -2.45 -30.85
C VAL A 43 -34.50 -2.32 -29.32
N ASP A 44 -35.31 -3.13 -28.64
CA ASP A 44 -35.42 -3.10 -27.17
C ASP A 44 -34.10 -3.52 -26.50
N ALA A 45 -33.42 -4.53 -27.03
CA ALA A 45 -32.09 -4.92 -26.56
C ALA A 45 -31.07 -3.79 -26.71
N LYS A 46 -31.10 -3.05 -27.83
CA LYS A 46 -30.21 -1.91 -28.07
C LYS A 46 -30.52 -0.71 -27.17
N ARG A 47 -31.80 -0.40 -26.94
CA ARG A 47 -32.21 0.63 -25.97
C ARG A 47 -31.73 0.29 -24.55
N LYS A 48 -31.87 -0.97 -24.14
CA LYS A 48 -31.39 -1.45 -22.82
C LYS A 48 -29.87 -1.29 -22.68
N GLN A 49 -29.10 -1.67 -23.70
CA GLN A 49 -27.63 -1.48 -23.71
C GLN A 49 -27.25 0.00 -23.60
N LEU A 50 -27.94 0.88 -24.32
CA LEU A 50 -27.69 2.32 -24.26
C LEU A 50 -28.02 2.91 -22.87
N ALA A 51 -29.16 2.53 -22.29
CA ALA A 51 -29.57 2.98 -20.96
C ALA A 51 -28.54 2.58 -19.88
N GLN A 52 -28.02 1.35 -19.94
CA GLN A 52 -26.96 0.88 -19.04
C GLN A 52 -25.68 1.72 -19.19
N LEU A 53 -25.27 2.05 -20.42
CA LEU A 53 -24.09 2.88 -20.65
C LEU A 53 -24.30 4.31 -20.11
N GLN A 54 -25.48 4.88 -20.32
CA GLN A 54 -25.84 6.21 -19.82
C GLN A 54 -25.76 6.26 -18.28
N GLU A 55 -26.30 5.25 -17.60
CA GLU A 55 -26.25 5.15 -16.14
C GLU A 55 -24.80 5.07 -15.62
N LEU A 56 -23.98 4.20 -16.22
CA LEU A 56 -22.56 4.06 -15.83
C LEU A 56 -21.76 5.34 -16.06
N VAL A 57 -21.99 6.03 -17.18
CA VAL A 57 -21.33 7.30 -17.50
C VAL A 57 -21.76 8.39 -16.51
N TYR A 58 -23.05 8.51 -16.23
CA TYR A 58 -23.58 9.47 -15.26
C TYR A 58 -22.97 9.26 -13.87
N LEU A 59 -22.96 8.03 -13.34
CA LEU A 59 -22.35 7.70 -12.05
C LEU A 59 -20.85 8.02 -12.03
N THR A 60 -20.15 7.77 -13.14
CA THR A 60 -18.70 8.05 -13.26
C THR A 60 -18.41 9.55 -13.26
N ILE A 61 -19.24 10.36 -13.94
CA ILE A 61 -19.16 11.82 -13.95
C ILE A 61 -19.39 12.36 -12.54
N TYR A 62 -20.46 11.92 -11.88
CA TYR A 62 -20.78 12.34 -10.52
C TYR A 62 -19.64 12.03 -9.54
N ARG A 63 -19.11 10.79 -9.54
CA ARG A 63 -17.96 10.40 -8.71
C ARG A 63 -16.66 11.13 -9.08
N LYS A 64 -16.52 11.62 -10.31
CA LYS A 64 -15.34 12.38 -10.76
C LYS A 64 -15.39 13.82 -10.24
N ALA A 65 -16.58 14.42 -10.12
CA ALA A 65 -16.73 15.80 -9.67
C ALA A 65 -16.07 16.04 -8.30
N SER A 66 -16.13 15.06 -7.39
CA SER A 66 -15.45 15.11 -6.08
C SER A 66 -13.92 15.17 -6.19
N VAL A 67 -13.32 14.61 -7.25
CA VAL A 67 -11.85 14.63 -7.48
C VAL A 67 -11.38 15.99 -7.98
N SER A 68 -12.23 16.74 -8.67
CA SER A 68 -11.87 18.04 -9.27
C SER A 68 -11.80 19.21 -8.30
N ILE A 69 -12.39 19.08 -7.09
CA ILE A 69 -12.40 20.16 -6.09
C ILE A 69 -11.00 20.33 -5.50
N ASN A 70 -10.34 19.23 -5.08
CA ASN A 70 -8.96 19.25 -4.63
C ASN A 70 -8.30 17.87 -4.86
N LYS A 71 -7.44 17.78 -5.89
CA LYS A 71 -6.80 16.51 -6.27
C LYS A 71 -5.89 15.95 -5.19
N GLU A 72 -5.13 16.82 -4.51
CA GLU A 72 -4.14 16.40 -3.53
C GLU A 72 -4.81 15.91 -2.24
N GLU A 73 -5.85 16.59 -1.79
CA GLU A 73 -6.66 16.19 -0.65
C GLU A 73 -7.45 14.91 -0.93
N TYR A 74 -8.06 14.79 -2.12
CA TYR A 74 -8.75 13.56 -2.53
C TYR A 74 -7.80 12.36 -2.49
N ILE A 75 -6.59 12.50 -3.06
CA ILE A 75 -5.60 11.43 -3.09
C ILE A 75 -4.98 11.21 -1.71
N SER A 76 -5.02 12.16 -0.78
CA SER A 76 -4.43 11.99 0.56
C SER A 76 -5.23 11.05 1.47
N HIS A 77 -6.52 10.82 1.18
CA HIS A 77 -7.38 9.97 2.00
C HIS A 77 -7.40 8.51 1.50
N PRO A 78 -7.10 7.49 2.32
CA PRO A 78 -6.98 6.10 1.87
C PRO A 78 -8.28 5.50 1.32
N ILE A 79 -9.44 5.89 1.87
CA ILE A 79 -10.76 5.46 1.34
C ILE A 79 -11.04 6.07 -0.05
N ASN A 80 -10.68 7.33 -0.29
CA ASN A 80 -10.81 7.95 -1.61
C ASN A 80 -9.87 7.29 -2.64
N GLN A 81 -8.64 6.98 -2.24
CA GLN A 81 -7.68 6.21 -3.04
C GLN A 81 -8.25 4.82 -3.40
N TYR A 82 -8.82 4.12 -2.42
CA TYR A 82 -9.49 2.83 -2.62
C TYR A 82 -10.67 2.93 -3.60
N HIS A 83 -11.52 3.94 -3.47
CA HIS A 83 -12.62 4.16 -4.41
C HIS A 83 -12.12 4.48 -5.83
N LEU A 84 -11.00 5.20 -5.95
CA LEU A 84 -10.38 5.47 -7.25
C LEU A 84 -9.90 4.16 -7.90
N ILE A 85 -9.21 3.31 -7.15
CA ILE A 85 -8.77 1.98 -7.61
C ILE A 85 -9.99 1.15 -8.02
N LYS A 86 -11.03 1.08 -7.17
CA LYS A 86 -12.30 0.36 -7.45
C LYS A 86 -12.98 0.85 -8.71
N ARG A 87 -13.04 2.16 -8.93
CA ARG A 87 -13.66 2.74 -10.12
C ARG A 87 -12.95 2.31 -11.40
N PHE A 88 -11.61 2.27 -11.41
CA PHE A 88 -10.86 1.82 -12.58
C PHE A 88 -10.89 0.30 -12.76
N ALA A 89 -10.80 -0.48 -11.67
CA ALA A 89 -10.83 -1.93 -11.73
C ALA A 89 -12.21 -2.47 -12.16
N ASN A 90 -13.30 -1.86 -11.67
CA ASN A 90 -14.66 -2.34 -11.89
C ASN A 90 -15.42 -1.50 -12.93
N ASP A 91 -15.71 -0.23 -12.61
CA ASP A 91 -16.65 0.59 -13.39
C ASP A 91 -16.12 0.84 -14.82
N TRP A 92 -14.86 1.27 -14.94
CA TRP A 92 -14.25 1.51 -16.26
C TRP A 92 -14.06 0.21 -17.06
N THR A 93 -13.81 -0.92 -16.40
CA THR A 93 -13.76 -2.24 -17.05
C THR A 93 -15.13 -2.65 -17.58
N GLN A 94 -16.20 -2.41 -16.83
CA GLN A 94 -17.58 -2.65 -17.28
C GLN A 94 -17.96 -1.74 -18.45
N ILE A 95 -17.62 -0.45 -18.40
CA ILE A 95 -17.81 0.48 -19.52
C ILE A 95 -17.05 -0.03 -20.75
N ALA A 96 -15.78 -0.41 -20.61
CA ALA A 96 -14.97 -0.94 -21.70
C ALA A 96 -15.58 -2.23 -22.32
N ALA A 97 -16.11 -3.13 -21.49
CA ALA A 97 -16.77 -4.34 -21.94
C ALA A 97 -18.09 -4.03 -22.68
N LEU A 98 -18.91 -3.12 -22.15
CA LEU A 98 -20.17 -2.72 -22.77
C LEU A 98 -19.92 -2.03 -24.12
N LEU A 99 -18.90 -1.17 -24.21
CA LEU A 99 -18.48 -0.52 -25.46
C LEU A 99 -18.12 -1.52 -26.57
N GLN A 100 -17.55 -2.69 -26.22
CA GLN A 100 -17.22 -3.74 -27.20
C GLN A 100 -18.46 -4.41 -27.81
N THR A 101 -19.63 -4.29 -27.18
CA THR A 101 -20.90 -4.84 -27.69
C THR A 101 -21.58 -3.96 -28.74
N PHE A 102 -21.11 -2.72 -28.92
CA PHE A 102 -21.58 -1.82 -29.95
C PHE A 102 -20.84 -2.06 -31.28
N ASN A 103 -21.48 -1.72 -32.40
CA ASN A 103 -20.97 -2.03 -33.74
C ASN A 103 -19.68 -1.24 -34.05
N LYS A 104 -18.58 -1.94 -34.36
CA LYS A 104 -17.24 -1.37 -34.58
C LYS A 104 -17.09 -0.56 -35.87
N THR A 105 -18.10 -0.51 -36.73
CA THR A 105 -18.08 0.31 -37.96
C THR A 105 -18.24 1.81 -37.71
N SER A 106 -18.64 2.24 -36.50
CA SER A 106 -18.68 3.66 -36.15
C SER A 106 -17.28 4.22 -35.91
N LYS A 107 -16.89 5.27 -36.64
CA LYS A 107 -15.66 6.04 -36.44
C LYS A 107 -15.48 6.47 -34.98
N PHE A 108 -16.58 6.79 -34.29
CA PHE A 108 -16.58 7.19 -32.87
C PHE A 108 -16.19 6.04 -31.93
N ILE A 109 -16.71 4.83 -32.17
CA ILE A 109 -16.37 3.64 -31.37
C ILE A 109 -14.90 3.27 -31.55
N ASN A 110 -14.32 3.49 -32.74
CA ASN A 110 -12.89 3.26 -32.98
C ASN A 110 -12.00 4.24 -32.21
N ILE A 111 -12.37 5.54 -32.15
CA ILE A 111 -11.65 6.54 -31.35
C ILE A 111 -11.69 6.17 -29.86
N ILE A 112 -12.89 5.87 -29.34
CA ILE A 112 -13.04 5.48 -27.94
C ILE A 112 -12.26 4.20 -27.65
N SER A 113 -12.36 3.20 -28.52
CA SER A 113 -11.63 1.93 -28.35
C SER A 113 -10.12 2.13 -28.33
N ALA A 114 -9.58 3.05 -29.13
CA ALA A 114 -8.15 3.40 -29.12
C ALA A 114 -7.73 4.07 -27.79
N ILE A 115 -8.53 5.01 -27.27
CA ILE A 115 -8.31 5.66 -25.97
C ILE A 115 -8.30 4.61 -24.85
N PHE A 116 -9.31 3.74 -24.82
CA PHE A 116 -9.40 2.67 -23.83
C PHE A 116 -8.27 1.65 -23.97
N LYS A 117 -7.86 1.27 -25.19
CA LYS A 117 -6.74 0.34 -25.40
C LYS A 117 -5.44 0.90 -24.84
N LYS A 118 -5.17 2.20 -25.04
CA LYS A 118 -4.00 2.88 -24.48
C LYS A 118 -4.06 2.99 -22.95
N ALA A 119 -5.25 3.25 -22.39
CA ALA A 119 -5.44 3.40 -20.95
C ALA A 119 -5.50 2.07 -20.19
N LYS A 120 -5.97 0.99 -20.83
CA LYS A 120 -6.20 -0.32 -20.20
C LYS A 120 -4.93 -0.94 -19.62
N THR A 121 -3.76 -0.64 -20.19
CA THR A 121 -2.46 -1.10 -19.64
C THR A 121 -2.16 -0.49 -18.26
N LEU A 122 -2.80 0.63 -17.92
CA LEU A 122 -2.65 1.34 -16.66
C LEU A 122 -3.78 1.03 -15.66
N PHE A 123 -4.78 0.22 -16.04
CA PHE A 123 -5.90 -0.06 -15.15
C PHE A 123 -5.45 -0.96 -13.99
N PRO A 124 -5.89 -0.67 -12.76
CA PRO A 124 -5.61 -1.51 -11.62
C PRO A 124 -6.15 -2.93 -11.83
N LYS A 125 -5.43 -3.91 -11.31
CA LYS A 125 -5.79 -5.32 -11.32
C LYS A 125 -6.46 -5.73 -10.01
N ASP A 126 -6.94 -6.97 -9.94
CA ASP A 126 -7.49 -7.55 -8.70
C ASP A 126 -6.52 -7.50 -7.52
N GLU A 127 -5.21 -7.52 -7.78
CA GLU A 127 -4.16 -7.36 -6.76
C GLU A 127 -4.20 -5.97 -6.13
N ASP A 128 -4.36 -4.91 -6.92
CA ASP A 128 -4.44 -3.53 -6.42
C ASP A 128 -5.70 -3.33 -5.56
N MET A 129 -6.79 -3.99 -5.94
CA MET A 129 -8.04 -3.98 -5.19
C MET A 129 -7.95 -4.69 -3.84
N LYS A 130 -7.17 -5.77 -3.77
CA LYS A 130 -6.85 -6.47 -2.50
C LYS A 130 -5.90 -5.62 -1.65
N GLY A 131 -4.85 -5.08 -2.26
CA GLY A 131 -3.91 -4.18 -1.56
C GLY A 131 -4.62 -2.96 -0.97
N GLY A 132 -5.63 -2.42 -1.67
CA GLY A 132 -6.46 -1.33 -1.14
C GLY A 132 -7.26 -1.72 0.11
N THR A 133 -7.90 -2.89 0.15
CA THR A 133 -8.62 -3.34 1.37
C THR A 133 -7.68 -3.73 2.50
N GLU A 134 -6.53 -4.33 2.18
CA GLU A 134 -5.47 -4.61 3.17
C GLU A 134 -4.89 -3.32 3.76
N GLY A 135 -4.71 -2.28 2.94
CA GLY A 135 -4.29 -0.95 3.39
C GLY A 135 -5.29 -0.31 4.35
N ILE A 136 -6.60 -0.42 4.08
CA ILE A 136 -7.65 0.07 5.00
C ILE A 136 -7.58 -0.69 6.34
N LEU A 137 -7.51 -2.02 6.32
CA LEU A 137 -7.41 -2.84 7.53
C LEU A 137 -6.16 -2.50 8.35
N ARG A 138 -5.05 -2.24 7.68
CA ARG A 138 -3.79 -1.87 8.32
C ARG A 138 -3.90 -0.52 9.03
N VAL A 139 -4.47 0.49 8.36
CA VAL A 139 -4.76 1.79 8.99
C VAL A 139 -5.70 1.60 10.18
N GLN A 140 -6.75 0.78 10.04
CA GLN A 140 -7.66 0.46 11.14
C GLN A 140 -6.94 -0.10 12.37
N ILE A 141 -6.10 -1.11 12.16
CA ILE A 141 -5.41 -1.83 13.24
C ILE A 141 -4.38 -0.93 13.92
N THR A 142 -3.51 -0.28 13.15
CA THR A 142 -2.44 0.55 13.72
C THR A 142 -2.98 1.72 14.53
N TYR A 143 -4.01 2.39 14.02
CA TYR A 143 -4.58 3.59 14.64
C TYR A 143 -5.77 3.30 15.56
N ASN A 144 -6.09 2.03 15.78
CA ASN A 144 -7.21 1.58 16.60
C ASN A 144 -8.54 2.28 16.24
N LEU A 145 -8.86 2.33 14.95
CA LEU A 145 -10.06 2.96 14.44
C LEU A 145 -11.24 1.97 14.46
N ASN A 146 -12.45 2.48 14.65
CA ASN A 146 -13.67 1.68 14.51
C ASN A 146 -14.02 1.51 13.04
N ALA A 147 -14.52 0.32 12.67
CA ALA A 147 -14.99 0.11 11.30
C ALA A 147 -16.17 1.02 10.94
N SER A 148 -17.05 1.38 11.88
CA SER A 148 -18.16 2.32 11.65
C SER A 148 -17.66 3.69 11.16
N ASP A 149 -16.65 4.24 11.83
CA ASP A 149 -16.04 5.53 11.48
C ASP A 149 -15.41 5.46 10.08
N LEU A 150 -14.71 4.35 9.79
CA LEU A 150 -14.15 4.11 8.46
C LEU A 150 -15.23 3.99 7.39
N VAL A 151 -16.39 3.42 7.68
CA VAL A 151 -17.47 3.35 6.69
C VAL A 151 -17.99 4.75 6.32
N GLU A 152 -18.08 5.64 7.31
CA GLU A 152 -18.43 7.05 7.12
C GLU A 152 -17.28 7.88 6.53
N GLY A 153 -16.13 7.26 6.30
CA GLY A 153 -14.98 7.94 5.75
C GLY A 153 -14.17 8.73 6.77
N ASN A 154 -14.43 8.60 8.06
CA ASN A 154 -13.77 9.38 9.10
C ASN A 154 -12.46 8.71 9.56
N ILE A 155 -11.35 9.41 9.36
CA ILE A 155 -10.04 9.04 9.89
C ILE A 155 -9.49 10.24 10.66
N ALA A 156 -9.52 10.17 12.00
CA ALA A 156 -9.04 11.24 12.88
C ALA A 156 -9.65 12.63 12.55
N GLY A 157 -10.95 12.68 12.24
CA GLY A 157 -11.66 13.91 11.89
C GLY A 157 -11.50 14.36 10.43
N LYS A 158 -10.76 13.59 9.61
CA LYS A 158 -10.66 13.80 8.17
C LYS A 158 -11.66 12.88 7.47
N TYR A 159 -12.56 13.47 6.69
CA TYR A 159 -13.62 12.72 6.02
C TYR A 159 -13.26 12.42 4.56
N SER A 160 -13.62 11.24 4.09
CA SER A 160 -13.59 10.92 2.66
C SER A 160 -14.73 11.63 1.92
N PHE A 161 -14.60 11.74 0.60
CA PHE A 161 -15.68 12.29 -0.23
C PHE A 161 -16.81 11.27 -0.47
N LEU A 162 -16.49 9.99 -0.30
CA LEU A 162 -17.41 8.88 -0.52
C LEU A 162 -17.31 7.89 0.63
N ASN A 163 -18.46 7.49 1.14
CA ASN A 163 -18.58 6.46 2.16
C ASN A 163 -18.39 5.08 1.54
N LEU A 164 -17.91 4.14 2.36
CA LEU A 164 -17.83 2.74 1.94
C LEU A 164 -19.26 2.17 1.82
N SER A 165 -19.50 1.42 0.74
CA SER A 165 -20.75 0.71 0.52
C SER A 165 -20.84 -0.57 1.34
N THR A 166 -22.04 -1.14 1.50
CA THR A 166 -22.26 -2.46 2.11
C THR A 166 -21.40 -3.56 1.46
N ASP A 167 -21.24 -3.50 0.13
CA ASP A 167 -20.37 -4.42 -0.61
C ASP A 167 -18.88 -4.23 -0.29
N ASP A 168 -18.46 -3.00 0.01
CA ASP A 168 -17.10 -2.73 0.45
C ASP A 168 -16.86 -3.31 1.84
N CYS A 169 -17.80 -3.16 2.78
CA CYS A 169 -17.71 -3.77 4.12
C CYS A 169 -17.55 -5.29 4.01
N TYR A 170 -18.40 -5.95 3.21
CA TYR A 170 -18.31 -7.38 2.98
C TYR A 170 -16.96 -7.79 2.36
N ARG A 171 -16.44 -6.99 1.43
CA ARG A 171 -15.14 -7.26 0.80
C ARG A 171 -13.97 -7.09 1.76
N ILE A 172 -14.00 -6.06 2.60
CA ILE A 172 -12.98 -5.80 3.63
C ILE A 172 -13.00 -6.94 4.66
N GLY A 173 -14.16 -7.38 5.14
CA GLY A 173 -14.28 -8.53 6.05
C GLY A 173 -13.71 -9.82 5.46
N LYS A 174 -13.96 -10.08 4.17
CA LYS A 174 -13.34 -11.22 3.46
C LYS A 174 -11.82 -11.11 3.36
N THR A 175 -11.28 -9.90 3.17
CA THR A 175 -9.84 -9.67 3.21
C THR A 175 -9.29 -9.90 4.61
N ALA A 176 -9.97 -9.43 5.66
CA ALA A 176 -9.57 -9.64 7.05
C ALA A 176 -9.48 -11.14 7.39
N LEU A 177 -10.47 -11.93 6.98
CA LEU A 177 -10.44 -13.39 7.14
C LEU A 177 -9.21 -14.04 6.48
N ARG A 178 -8.89 -13.65 5.24
CA ARG A 178 -7.71 -14.16 4.53
C ARG A 178 -6.40 -13.77 5.19
N GLY A 179 -6.34 -12.57 5.77
CA GLY A 179 -5.20 -12.06 6.53
C GLY A 179 -5.11 -12.60 7.96
N GLY A 180 -6.00 -13.50 8.38
CA GLY A 180 -6.04 -14.05 9.74
C GLY A 180 -6.51 -13.08 10.82
N LEU A 181 -7.11 -11.95 10.42
CA LEU A 181 -7.59 -10.89 11.32
C LEU A 181 -9.03 -11.16 11.74
N PHE A 182 -9.25 -12.24 12.49
CA PHE A 182 -10.61 -12.77 12.71
C PHE A 182 -11.54 -11.82 13.45
N GLY A 183 -11.05 -11.10 14.47
CA GLY A 183 -11.87 -10.11 15.18
C GLY A 183 -12.31 -8.95 14.28
N ARG A 184 -11.41 -8.47 13.40
CA ARG A 184 -11.77 -7.46 12.38
C ARG A 184 -12.69 -8.04 11.31
N CYS A 185 -12.56 -9.32 10.98
CA CYS A 185 -13.51 -9.96 10.07
C CYS A 185 -14.94 -9.90 10.62
N VAL A 186 -15.14 -10.32 11.88
CA VAL A 186 -16.47 -10.28 12.53
C VAL A 186 -17.04 -8.87 12.44
N GLU A 187 -16.29 -7.88 12.92
CA GLU A 187 -16.68 -6.45 12.89
C GLU A 187 -17.16 -5.98 11.50
N TRP A 188 -16.38 -6.25 10.44
CA TRP A 188 -16.72 -5.80 9.08
C TRP A 188 -17.89 -6.58 8.44
N ILE A 189 -18.04 -7.87 8.74
CA ILE A 189 -19.14 -8.68 8.21
C ILE A 189 -20.45 -8.35 8.92
N GLU A 190 -20.43 -8.10 10.23
CA GLU A 190 -21.60 -7.62 10.99
C GLU A 190 -22.10 -6.28 10.43
N LEU A 191 -21.21 -5.31 10.19
CA LEU A 191 -21.57 -4.05 9.56
C LEU A 191 -22.18 -4.25 8.17
N ALA A 192 -21.65 -5.18 7.38
CA ALA A 192 -22.23 -5.50 6.07
C ALA A 192 -23.63 -6.12 6.19
N LEU A 193 -23.90 -6.92 7.23
CA LEU A 193 -25.21 -7.52 7.50
C LEU A 193 -26.23 -6.50 8.03
N GLN A 194 -25.80 -5.61 8.92
CA GLN A 194 -26.64 -4.53 9.47
C GLN A 194 -27.13 -3.59 8.36
N ARG A 195 -26.25 -3.31 7.40
CA ARG A 195 -26.49 -2.38 6.29
C ARG A 195 -26.96 -3.06 5.00
N PHE A 196 -27.41 -4.31 5.09
CA PHE A 196 -27.78 -5.11 3.92
C PHE A 196 -28.96 -4.50 3.14
N GLU A 197 -29.91 -3.88 3.85
CA GLU A 197 -31.13 -3.31 3.25
C GLU A 197 -30.93 -1.89 2.68
N GLU A 198 -29.75 -1.27 2.84
CA GLU A 198 -29.48 0.11 2.38
C GLU A 198 -29.36 0.24 0.85
N GLY A 199 -29.26 -0.88 0.11
CA GLY A 199 -29.15 -0.84 -1.33
C GLY A 199 -28.97 -2.21 -1.99
N LYS A 200 -28.68 -2.21 -3.30
CA LYS A 200 -28.38 -3.44 -4.04
C LYS A 200 -27.00 -3.97 -3.64
N SER A 201 -26.96 -5.14 -3.02
CA SER A 201 -25.71 -5.85 -2.70
C SER A 201 -25.37 -6.94 -3.72
N THR A 202 -24.08 -7.19 -3.93
CA THR A 202 -23.59 -8.29 -4.79
C THR A 202 -23.54 -9.64 -4.07
N PHE A 203 -23.85 -9.66 -2.77
CA PHE A 203 -23.92 -10.86 -1.94
C PHE A 203 -25.34 -11.06 -1.38
N THR A 204 -25.63 -12.27 -0.91
CA THR A 204 -26.89 -12.59 -0.24
C THR A 204 -26.71 -12.54 1.28
N LYS A 205 -27.76 -12.23 2.04
CA LYS A 205 -27.75 -12.27 3.50
C LYS A 205 -27.22 -13.61 4.02
N ARG A 206 -27.67 -14.73 3.41
CA ARG A 206 -27.17 -16.08 3.70
C ARG A 206 -25.65 -16.19 3.53
N ASN A 207 -25.09 -15.72 2.42
CA ASN A 207 -23.65 -15.77 2.20
C ASN A 207 -22.91 -15.00 3.29
N ALA A 208 -23.35 -13.79 3.64
CA ALA A 208 -22.70 -12.99 4.67
C ALA A 208 -22.80 -13.63 6.07
N THR A 209 -23.95 -14.22 6.42
CA THR A 209 -24.09 -14.99 7.67
C THR A 209 -23.15 -16.20 7.70
N GLU A 210 -23.05 -16.97 6.61
CA GLU A 210 -22.10 -18.09 6.53
C GLU A 210 -20.64 -17.62 6.70
N TYR A 211 -20.29 -16.43 6.19
CA TYR A 211 -18.96 -15.83 6.41
C TYR A 211 -18.76 -15.36 7.87
N LEU A 212 -19.80 -14.82 8.50
CA LEU A 212 -19.76 -14.40 9.90
C LEU A 212 -19.48 -15.59 10.82
N ASP A 213 -20.24 -16.68 10.65
CA ASP A 213 -20.07 -17.92 11.41
C ASP A 213 -18.62 -18.44 11.33
N ILE A 214 -18.00 -18.35 10.14
CA ILE A 214 -16.60 -18.73 9.92
C ILE A 214 -15.66 -17.82 10.70
N CYS A 215 -15.89 -16.51 10.68
CA CYS A 215 -15.03 -15.55 11.34
C CYS A 215 -15.11 -15.65 12.87
N GLU A 216 -16.30 -15.82 13.43
CA GLU A 216 -16.51 -16.06 14.87
C GLU A 216 -15.88 -17.39 15.33
N PHE A 217 -16.09 -18.45 14.55
CA PHE A 217 -15.48 -19.75 14.82
C PHE A 217 -13.95 -19.66 14.81
N ALA A 218 -13.38 -18.97 13.82
CA ALA A 218 -11.94 -18.78 13.72
C ALA A 218 -11.40 -17.91 14.87
N GLN A 219 -12.08 -16.84 15.25
CA GLN A 219 -11.69 -15.96 16.36
C GLN A 219 -11.64 -16.71 17.70
N THR A 220 -12.66 -17.53 17.98
CA THR A 220 -12.78 -18.30 19.23
C THR A 220 -11.71 -19.39 19.32
N ASN A 221 -11.44 -20.08 18.21
CA ASN A 221 -10.49 -21.20 18.18
C ASN A 221 -9.03 -20.78 17.89
N TYR A 222 -8.78 -19.55 17.45
CA TYR A 222 -7.42 -19.04 17.25
C TYR A 222 -6.61 -18.98 18.55
N LYS A 223 -7.26 -18.78 19.69
CA LYS A 223 -6.63 -18.77 21.02
C LYS A 223 -6.35 -20.16 21.58
N SER A 224 -6.85 -21.23 20.96
CA SER A 224 -6.70 -22.60 21.48
C SER A 224 -5.80 -23.45 20.57
N THR A 225 -4.86 -24.19 21.17
CA THR A 225 -4.01 -25.20 20.53
C THR A 225 -4.80 -26.41 19.96
N VAL A 226 -6.11 -26.27 19.75
CA VAL A 226 -7.07 -27.32 19.41
C VAL A 226 -7.27 -27.47 17.89
N LEU A 227 -6.72 -26.58 17.06
CA LEU A 227 -6.86 -26.65 15.60
C LEU A 227 -6.35 -27.99 15.00
N LEU A 228 -5.43 -28.69 15.68
CA LEU A 228 -4.93 -30.03 15.29
C LEU A 228 -5.75 -31.20 15.87
N ARG A 229 -6.59 -30.99 16.89
CA ARG A 229 -7.40 -32.06 17.53
C ARG A 229 -8.77 -32.26 16.88
N LEU A 230 -9.26 -31.32 16.08
CA LEU A 230 -10.55 -31.46 15.37
C LEU A 230 -10.53 -32.47 14.20
N VAL A 231 -9.37 -33.02 13.84
CA VAL A 231 -9.25 -34.12 12.87
C VAL A 231 -9.67 -35.48 13.47
N LYS A 232 -9.85 -35.59 14.80
CA LYS A 232 -10.08 -36.89 15.49
C LYS A 232 -11.47 -37.06 16.16
N MET A 233 -12.47 -36.22 15.90
CA MET A 233 -13.82 -36.37 16.51
C MET A 233 -14.89 -37.00 15.58
N LYS A 234 -15.78 -37.80 16.20
CA LYS A 234 -16.68 -38.79 15.58
C LYS A 234 -17.77 -38.20 14.64
N PRO A 235 -18.31 -39.02 13.71
CA PRO A 235 -18.94 -38.57 12.46
C PRO A 235 -20.37 -37.99 12.53
N ARG A 236 -21.02 -37.92 13.70
CA ARG A 236 -22.47 -37.62 13.76
C ARG A 236 -22.85 -36.14 13.68
N ASN A 237 -21.93 -35.20 13.96
CA ASN A 237 -22.18 -33.76 13.81
C ASN A 237 -21.81 -33.19 12.43
N ARG A 238 -21.58 -34.03 11.42
CA ARG A 238 -21.12 -33.62 10.08
C ARG A 238 -22.20 -33.01 9.17
N ILE A 239 -23.49 -33.16 9.49
CA ILE A 239 -24.57 -33.02 8.50
C ILE A 239 -24.89 -31.56 8.11
N ARG A 240 -24.36 -30.55 8.82
CA ARG A 240 -24.50 -29.13 8.42
C ARG A 240 -23.24 -28.51 7.79
N PHE A 241 -22.09 -29.18 7.86
CA PHE A 241 -20.79 -28.57 7.58
C PHE A 241 -20.07 -29.12 6.33
N THR A 242 -20.68 -30.03 5.58
CA THR A 242 -20.04 -30.71 4.44
C THR A 242 -20.81 -30.59 3.14
N ARG A 243 -21.08 -29.36 2.68
CA ARG A 243 -21.19 -29.08 1.24
C ARG A 243 -20.20 -27.98 0.87
N THR A 244 -18.97 -28.39 0.60
CA THR A 244 -18.21 -28.09 -0.63
C THR A 244 -16.72 -28.25 -0.35
N ILE A 245 -16.07 -29.10 -1.15
CA ILE A 245 -14.70 -29.59 -1.04
C ILE A 245 -13.60 -28.50 -1.28
N LYS A 246 -13.91 -27.21 -1.09
CA LYS A 246 -12.94 -26.09 -1.19
C LYS A 246 -12.24 -25.73 0.12
N TRP A 247 -12.66 -26.29 1.26
CA TRP A 247 -12.18 -25.84 2.58
C TRP A 247 -10.81 -26.39 2.99
N LYS A 248 -10.44 -27.62 2.60
CA LYS A 248 -9.08 -28.14 2.86
C LYS A 248 -7.99 -27.29 2.18
N LEU A 249 -8.26 -26.76 0.98
CA LEU A 249 -7.37 -25.87 0.25
C LEU A 249 -7.29 -24.47 0.87
N LEU A 250 -8.39 -23.95 1.42
CA LEU A 250 -8.41 -22.69 2.14
C LEU A 250 -7.60 -22.77 3.44
N PHE A 251 -7.74 -23.87 4.19
CA PHE A 251 -6.95 -24.16 5.38
C PHE A 251 -5.46 -24.39 5.05
N LYS A 252 -5.12 -25.07 3.94
CA LYS A 252 -3.72 -25.19 3.45
C LYS A 252 -3.11 -23.84 3.03
N ARG A 253 -3.91 -22.94 2.45
CA ARG A 253 -3.47 -21.56 2.11
C ARG A 253 -3.30 -20.68 3.34
N LEU A 254 -4.18 -20.80 4.33
CA LEU A 254 -4.05 -20.10 5.63
C LEU A 254 -2.77 -20.52 6.36
N THR A 255 -2.37 -21.80 6.28
CA THR A 255 -1.06 -22.27 6.79
C THR A 255 0.15 -21.81 5.97
N PHE A 256 -0.04 -21.49 4.67
CA PHE A 256 1.03 -20.96 3.82
C PHE A 256 1.29 -19.47 4.10
N SER A 257 0.22 -18.68 4.34
CA SER A 257 0.34 -17.29 4.81
C SER A 257 1.02 -17.18 6.17
N ARG A 258 1.05 -18.28 6.93
CA ARG A 258 1.82 -18.43 8.18
C ARG A 258 3.33 -18.31 7.94
N HIS A 259 3.86 -18.75 6.79
CA HIS A 259 5.30 -18.67 6.51
C HIS A 259 5.71 -17.25 6.08
N ALA A 260 4.85 -16.55 5.33
CA ALA A 260 5.11 -15.15 4.93
C ALA A 260 5.03 -14.12 6.07
N ARG A 261 4.50 -14.51 7.24
CA ARG A 261 4.43 -13.65 8.44
C ARG A 261 5.34 -14.12 9.58
N VAL A 262 5.99 -15.28 9.45
CA VAL A 262 6.75 -15.94 10.54
C VAL A 262 8.20 -16.22 10.14
N GLN A 263 8.61 -15.98 8.90
CA GLN A 263 10.04 -15.96 8.53
C GLN A 263 10.58 -14.54 8.57
N THR A 264 11.00 -14.12 9.77
CA THR A 264 12.22 -13.33 10.10
C THR A 264 12.19 -13.03 11.60
N GLN A 265 13.36 -13.01 12.24
CA GLN A 265 13.65 -13.03 13.68
C GLN A 265 12.72 -12.27 14.63
N GLU A 266 12.67 -12.81 15.86
CA GLU A 266 12.18 -12.24 17.13
C GLU A 266 10.78 -11.64 17.09
N VAL A 267 9.90 -12.09 18.00
CA VAL A 267 8.53 -11.60 18.16
C VAL A 267 8.52 -10.07 18.16
N VAL A 268 8.18 -9.48 17.00
CA VAL A 268 7.88 -8.06 16.90
C VAL A 268 6.81 -7.80 17.94
N ASP A 269 7.10 -6.95 18.92
CA ASP A 269 6.06 -6.44 19.80
C ASP A 269 5.20 -5.48 18.96
N ASP A 270 4.33 -6.07 18.14
CA ASP A 270 3.41 -5.38 17.23
C ASP A 270 2.65 -4.28 17.97
N GLU A 271 2.36 -4.49 19.26
CA GLU A 271 1.68 -3.52 20.10
C GLU A 271 2.56 -2.29 20.39
N THR A 272 3.85 -2.47 20.69
CA THR A 272 4.77 -1.33 20.86
C THR A 272 4.93 -0.57 19.55
N PHE A 273 5.06 -1.26 18.40
CA PHE A 273 5.11 -0.59 17.11
C PHE A 273 3.84 0.24 16.85
N PHE A 274 2.65 -0.32 17.09
CA PHE A 274 1.40 0.41 16.89
C PHE A 274 1.23 1.59 17.85
N LYS A 275 1.63 1.46 19.12
CA LYS A 275 1.66 2.58 20.09
C LYS A 275 2.53 3.73 19.58
N LEU A 276 3.75 3.42 19.14
CA LEU A 276 4.65 4.41 18.56
C LEU A 276 4.06 5.07 17.31
N CYS A 277 3.37 4.31 16.47
CA CYS A 277 2.66 4.85 15.31
C CYS A 277 1.53 5.80 15.67
N ARG A 278 0.86 5.59 16.81
CA ARG A 278 -0.13 6.52 17.39
C ARG A 278 0.50 7.71 18.11
N GLY A 279 1.83 7.76 18.20
CA GLY A 279 2.58 8.82 18.88
C GLY A 279 2.75 8.58 20.39
N GLU A 280 2.33 7.42 20.90
CA GLU A 280 2.52 7.01 22.28
C GLU A 280 3.98 6.56 22.47
N GLN A 281 4.83 7.44 23.00
CA GLN A 281 6.22 7.09 23.31
C GLN A 281 6.24 6.06 24.45
N THR A 282 6.96 4.95 24.27
CA THR A 282 7.00 3.83 25.22
C THR A 282 8.29 3.79 26.04
N LEU A 283 9.12 4.85 25.97
CA LEU A 283 10.35 5.00 26.73
C LEU A 283 10.17 4.58 28.21
N THR A 284 10.84 3.48 28.58
CA THR A 284 10.73 2.82 29.90
C THR A 284 11.23 3.67 31.06
N LYS A 285 11.87 4.83 30.82
CA LYS A 285 12.38 5.73 31.86
C LYS A 285 11.84 7.14 31.68
N LYS A 286 10.76 7.48 32.40
CA LYS A 286 10.25 8.87 32.56
C LYS A 286 11.33 9.93 32.87
N LYS A 287 12.50 9.52 33.41
CA LYS A 287 13.66 10.40 33.66
C LYS A 287 14.45 10.80 32.40
N GLN A 288 14.36 10.08 31.29
CA GLN A 288 15.10 10.38 30.05
C GLN A 288 14.46 11.53 29.25
N HIS A 289 13.13 11.59 29.17
CA HIS A 289 12.43 12.71 28.52
C HIS A 289 12.76 14.08 29.12
N LYS A 290 12.96 14.16 30.45
CA LYS A 290 13.33 15.42 31.14
C LYS A 290 14.68 15.99 30.72
N LYS A 291 15.48 15.27 29.93
CA LYS A 291 16.83 15.67 29.50
C LYS A 291 16.96 15.91 27.99
N LEU A 292 15.93 15.63 27.20
CA LEU A 292 15.93 15.87 25.76
C LEU A 292 15.91 17.38 25.48
N ARG A 293 16.59 17.80 24.42
CA ARG A 293 16.79 19.22 24.09
C ARG A 293 16.63 19.44 22.59
N CYS A 294 16.19 20.65 22.26
CA CYS A 294 16.35 21.23 20.94
C CYS A 294 17.47 22.26 20.99
N TYR A 295 18.36 22.25 20.00
CA TYR A 295 19.48 23.18 19.95
C TYR A 295 19.96 23.43 18.51
N LEU A 296 20.78 24.46 18.35
CA LEU A 296 21.48 24.74 17.09
C LEU A 296 22.88 24.13 17.13
N SER A 297 23.24 23.40 16.07
CA SER A 297 24.56 22.81 15.92
C SER A 297 25.28 23.39 14.71
N THR A 298 26.57 23.68 14.88
CA THR A 298 27.48 24.02 13.78
C THR A 298 28.37 22.85 13.38
N ASN A 299 28.14 21.67 13.97
CA ASN A 299 28.94 20.46 13.79
C ASN A 299 30.47 20.73 13.81
N MET A 300 31.02 20.91 15.01
CA MET A 300 32.45 21.18 15.20
C MET A 300 32.98 22.41 14.45
N GLY A 301 32.10 23.39 14.14
CA GLY A 301 32.49 24.63 13.47
C GLY A 301 32.59 24.51 11.95
N ASN A 302 31.83 23.61 11.33
CA ASN A 302 31.69 23.52 9.88
C ASN A 302 31.40 24.93 9.30
N PRO A 303 32.21 25.45 8.34
CA PRO A 303 32.10 26.82 7.86
C PRO A 303 30.72 27.20 7.33
N LYS A 304 30.02 26.27 6.67
CA LYS A 304 28.68 26.51 6.12
C LYS A 304 27.62 26.55 7.21
N LEU A 305 27.80 25.77 8.29
CA LEU A 305 26.89 25.77 9.43
C LEU A 305 27.16 26.91 10.41
N LEU A 306 28.28 27.63 10.32
CA LEU A 306 28.48 28.88 11.08
C LEU A 306 27.47 29.96 10.66
N ILE A 307 27.17 30.04 9.36
CA ILE A 307 26.19 31.00 8.82
C ILE A 307 24.76 30.51 9.06
N ARG A 308 24.50 29.22 8.81
CA ARG A 308 23.17 28.61 9.00
C ARG A 308 23.29 27.31 9.81
N PRO A 309 23.32 27.41 11.16
CA PRO A 309 23.36 26.25 12.03
C PRO A 309 22.19 25.32 11.77
N VAL A 310 22.42 24.01 11.88
CA VAL A 310 21.35 23.02 11.76
C VAL A 310 20.55 22.97 13.05
N LYS A 311 19.22 22.90 12.93
CA LYS A 311 18.29 22.74 14.05
C LYS A 311 18.23 21.27 14.42
N VAL A 312 18.52 20.93 15.66
CA VAL A 312 18.58 19.56 16.18
C VAL A 312 17.50 19.38 17.25
N GLU A 313 16.71 18.32 17.14
CA GLU A 313 15.78 17.83 18.16
C GLU A 313 16.23 16.44 18.61
N GLU A 314 16.57 16.28 19.89
CA GLU A 314 16.89 14.97 20.46
C GLU A 314 15.61 14.15 20.67
N LEU A 315 15.50 12.99 20.02
CA LEU A 315 14.40 12.04 20.22
C LEU A 315 14.75 10.98 21.27
N SER A 316 16.01 10.56 21.31
CA SER A 316 16.56 9.62 22.29
C SER A 316 18.05 9.92 22.54
N LYS A 317 18.56 9.60 23.73
CA LYS A 317 20.00 9.73 24.07
C LYS A 317 20.75 8.39 24.10
N SER A 318 20.01 7.29 24.14
CA SER A 318 20.56 5.93 24.24
C SER A 318 19.52 4.93 23.71
N PRO A 319 19.61 4.50 22.44
CA PRO A 319 20.58 4.96 21.44
C PRO A 319 20.36 6.44 21.10
N ASP A 320 21.41 7.12 20.65
CA ASP A 320 21.29 8.52 20.22
C ASP A 320 20.51 8.59 18.90
N ILE A 321 19.38 9.30 18.92
CA ILE A 321 18.49 9.47 17.76
C ILE A 321 18.06 10.93 17.74
N VAL A 322 18.30 11.60 16.62
CA VAL A 322 17.96 13.02 16.46
C VAL A 322 17.13 13.26 15.21
N GLN A 323 16.28 14.29 15.26
CA GLN A 323 15.62 14.85 14.10
C GLN A 323 16.21 16.22 13.78
N PHE A 324 16.80 16.35 12.60
CA PHE A 324 17.28 17.61 12.04
C PHE A 324 16.14 18.32 11.31
N HIS A 325 15.93 19.60 11.59
CA HIS A 325 14.90 20.42 10.93
C HIS A 325 15.51 21.35 9.88
N ASP A 326 14.72 21.69 8.87
CA ASP A 326 15.10 22.56 7.76
C ASP A 326 16.38 22.12 7.02
N VAL A 327 16.51 20.80 6.81
CA VAL A 327 17.65 20.20 6.09
C VAL A 327 17.58 20.53 4.61
N LEU A 328 16.41 20.34 3.98
CA LEU A 328 16.18 20.58 2.56
C LEU A 328 15.12 21.66 2.33
N SER A 329 15.31 22.44 1.27
CA SER A 329 14.30 23.39 0.78
C SER A 329 13.26 22.71 -0.11
N ASP A 330 12.11 23.35 -0.28
CA ASP A 330 11.05 22.90 -1.17
C ASP A 330 11.50 22.73 -2.62
N THR A 331 12.40 23.60 -3.10
CA THR A 331 12.98 23.52 -4.44
C THR A 331 13.74 22.22 -4.64
N VAL A 332 14.64 21.88 -3.71
CA VAL A 332 15.43 20.65 -3.75
C VAL A 332 14.51 19.43 -3.69
N ILE A 333 13.54 19.44 -2.77
CA ILE A 333 12.55 18.36 -2.61
C ILE A 333 11.76 18.10 -3.90
N ASN A 334 11.34 19.16 -4.58
CA ASN A 334 10.56 19.05 -5.82
C ASN A 334 11.38 18.44 -6.96
N GLU A 335 12.67 18.81 -7.09
CA GLU A 335 13.55 18.21 -8.10
C GLU A 335 13.84 16.73 -7.81
N ILE A 336 14.11 16.33 -6.55
CA ILE A 336 14.27 14.92 -6.18
C ILE A 336 13.02 14.12 -6.57
N LYS A 337 11.83 14.62 -6.21
CA LYS A 337 10.56 13.94 -6.55
C LYS A 337 10.37 13.82 -8.06
N LYS A 338 10.77 14.83 -8.83
CA LYS A 338 10.68 14.85 -10.29
C LYS A 338 11.61 13.80 -10.92
N LEU A 339 12.84 13.68 -10.43
CA LEU A 339 13.82 12.67 -10.87
C LEU A 339 13.40 11.24 -10.48
N ALA A 340 12.84 11.07 -9.27
CA ALA A 340 12.44 9.77 -8.74
C ALA A 340 11.16 9.20 -9.38
N LYS A 341 10.15 10.05 -9.65
CA LYS A 341 8.83 9.64 -10.18
C LYS A 341 8.87 8.66 -11.36
N PRO A 342 9.65 8.88 -12.44
CA PRO A 342 9.69 7.96 -13.58
C PRO A 342 10.37 6.63 -13.26
N GLN A 343 11.21 6.58 -12.22
CA GLN A 343 12.00 5.43 -11.83
C GLN A 343 11.31 4.56 -10.76
N LEU A 344 10.14 4.98 -10.25
CA LEU A 344 9.45 4.28 -9.16
C LEU A 344 9.01 2.86 -9.53
N PHE A 345 9.69 1.86 -8.97
CA PHE A 345 9.32 0.44 -9.06
C PHE A 345 8.77 -0.08 -7.73
N ARG A 346 8.01 -1.18 -7.76
CA ARG A 346 7.49 -1.80 -6.55
C ARG A 346 8.63 -2.46 -5.77
N ALA A 347 8.71 -2.23 -4.44
CA ALA A 347 9.68 -2.93 -3.62
C ALA A 347 9.53 -4.46 -3.76
N ILE A 348 10.65 -5.13 -4.08
CA ILE A 348 10.80 -6.57 -4.25
C ILE A 348 11.79 -7.09 -3.20
N HIS A 349 11.68 -8.36 -2.83
CA HIS A 349 12.70 -9.06 -2.06
C HIS A 349 13.46 -10.00 -3.02
N ALA A 350 14.77 -10.16 -2.82
CA ALA A 350 15.52 -11.20 -3.48
C ALA A 350 15.05 -12.54 -2.91
N GLY A 351 14.38 -13.36 -3.72
CA GLY A 351 14.08 -14.74 -3.34
C GLY A 351 15.39 -15.54 -3.27
N SER A 352 15.36 -16.66 -2.55
CA SER A 352 16.49 -17.60 -2.47
C SER A 352 16.93 -18.19 -3.82
N ASP A 353 16.12 -18.02 -4.87
CA ASP A 353 16.44 -18.39 -6.24
C ASP A 353 16.49 -17.13 -7.11
N ASP A 354 17.62 -16.92 -7.77
CA ASP A 354 18.03 -15.75 -8.58
C ASP A 354 17.10 -15.43 -9.78
N THR A 355 16.01 -16.20 -9.95
CA THR A 355 15.05 -16.09 -11.05
C THR A 355 13.64 -15.67 -10.61
N ASP A 356 13.36 -15.57 -9.31
CA ASP A 356 12.01 -15.26 -8.81
C ASP A 356 12.05 -14.08 -7.81
N LEU A 357 12.24 -12.87 -8.35
CA LEU A 357 12.07 -11.61 -7.60
C LEU A 357 10.61 -11.47 -7.16
N GLN A 358 10.28 -11.96 -5.97
CA GLN A 358 8.92 -11.88 -5.44
C GLN A 358 8.65 -10.49 -4.84
N LYS A 359 7.48 -9.92 -5.19
CA LYS A 359 6.99 -8.66 -4.59
C LYS A 359 6.98 -8.85 -3.06
N ALA A 360 7.64 -7.97 -2.30
CA ALA A 360 7.61 -8.04 -0.85
C ALA A 360 6.15 -7.85 -0.37
N PRO A 361 5.48 -8.91 0.13
CA PRO A 361 4.05 -8.83 0.48
C PRO A 361 3.83 -7.88 1.66
N TYR A 362 4.86 -7.74 2.50
CA TYR A 362 4.84 -6.99 3.74
C TYR A 362 5.24 -5.51 3.56
N ARG A 363 6.10 -5.17 2.60
CA ARG A 363 6.55 -3.79 2.34
C ARG A 363 5.70 -3.13 1.26
N ILE A 364 4.90 -2.13 1.65
CA ILE A 364 3.97 -1.44 0.74
C ILE A 364 4.53 -0.08 0.33
N THR A 365 5.61 -0.11 -0.46
CA THR A 365 6.30 1.09 -0.97
C THR A 365 6.70 0.94 -2.44
N LYS A 366 6.79 2.05 -3.15
CA LYS A 366 7.55 2.14 -4.40
C LYS A 366 8.88 2.84 -4.14
N LEU A 367 9.93 2.41 -4.82
CA LEU A 367 11.30 2.89 -4.62
C LEU A 367 11.88 3.39 -5.93
N ALA A 368 12.76 4.37 -5.83
CA ALA A 368 13.69 4.80 -6.87
C ALA A 368 15.05 5.01 -6.20
N TRP A 369 16.12 4.82 -6.95
CA TRP A 369 17.48 5.11 -6.51
C TRP A 369 18.01 6.25 -7.35
N LEU A 370 18.58 7.27 -6.72
CA LEU A 370 19.20 8.38 -7.43
C LEU A 370 20.68 8.44 -7.07
N LEU A 371 21.51 8.46 -8.09
CA LEU A 371 22.95 8.69 -7.97
C LEU A 371 23.22 10.18 -7.79
N ASP A 372 24.35 10.52 -7.18
CA ASP A 372 24.76 11.90 -7.00
C ASP A 372 24.94 12.63 -8.35
N ASP A 373 25.28 11.88 -9.41
CA ASP A 373 25.43 12.37 -10.78
C ASP A 373 24.09 12.55 -11.54
N ASP A 374 22.96 12.08 -10.99
CA ASP A 374 21.64 12.24 -11.62
C ASP A 374 21.15 13.71 -11.63
N GLY A 375 21.77 14.56 -10.82
CA GLY A 375 21.54 15.99 -10.87
C GLY A 375 22.27 16.78 -9.78
N PRO A 376 22.54 18.08 -10.01
CA PRO A 376 23.29 18.91 -9.07
C PRO A 376 22.60 19.05 -7.71
N GLU A 377 21.27 18.95 -7.67
CA GLU A 377 20.52 18.96 -6.41
C GLU A 377 20.71 17.67 -5.60
N VAL A 378 20.97 16.52 -6.24
CA VAL A 378 21.24 15.25 -5.54
C VAL A 378 22.61 15.30 -4.87
N ALA A 379 23.65 15.70 -5.61
CA ALA A 379 25.00 15.90 -5.05
C ALA A 379 25.03 16.90 -3.88
N LYS A 380 24.25 18.00 -3.96
CA LYS A 380 24.12 18.98 -2.86
C LYS A 380 23.51 18.37 -1.59
N ILE A 381 22.63 17.39 -1.71
CA ILE A 381 22.06 16.68 -0.54
C ILE A 381 23.16 15.89 0.14
N THR A 382 23.95 15.13 -0.61
CA THR A 382 25.11 14.39 -0.09
C THR A 382 26.05 15.37 0.64
N GLU A 383 26.47 16.45 -0.02
CA GLU A 383 27.32 17.46 0.62
C GLU A 383 26.71 18.02 1.93
N ARG A 384 25.41 18.33 1.91
CA ARG A 384 24.68 18.83 3.08
C ARG A 384 24.60 17.81 4.22
N ILE A 385 24.42 16.53 3.91
CA ILE A 385 24.43 15.45 4.91
C ILE A 385 25.83 15.36 5.53
N SER A 386 26.90 15.40 4.74
CA SER A 386 28.27 15.39 5.24
C SER A 386 28.55 16.59 6.16
N ASP A 387 28.10 17.79 5.76
CA ASP A 387 28.21 18.99 6.59
C ASP A 387 27.52 18.84 7.94
N ILE A 388 26.31 18.25 7.96
CA ILE A 388 25.48 18.06 9.15
C ILE A 388 26.04 16.98 10.08
N THR A 389 26.43 15.82 9.54
CA THR A 389 26.82 14.66 10.36
C THR A 389 28.30 14.67 10.73
N GLY A 390 29.14 15.30 9.91
CA GLY A 390 30.61 15.29 10.04
C GLY A 390 31.27 14.05 9.44
N LEU A 391 30.47 13.09 8.97
CA LEU A 391 30.90 11.89 8.28
C LEU A 391 31.24 12.21 6.82
N THR A 392 32.14 11.43 6.22
CA THR A 392 32.33 11.46 4.77
C THR A 392 31.19 10.68 4.08
N LEU A 393 30.93 10.99 2.82
CA LEU A 393 29.91 10.28 2.05
C LEU A 393 30.47 9.69 0.75
N ASN A 394 31.79 9.64 0.63
CA ASN A 394 32.48 9.10 -0.55
C ASN A 394 32.10 7.65 -0.87
N THR A 395 31.75 6.88 0.16
CA THR A 395 31.37 5.46 0.10
C THR A 395 29.90 5.26 0.48
N SER A 396 29.13 6.36 0.55
CA SER A 396 27.70 6.28 0.83
C SER A 396 26.93 5.72 -0.36
N GLU A 397 25.82 5.06 -0.07
CA GLU A 397 24.93 4.54 -1.12
C GLU A 397 24.16 5.66 -1.83
N GLU A 398 23.56 5.33 -2.97
CA GLU A 398 22.58 6.16 -3.65
C GLU A 398 21.43 6.56 -2.71
N ILE A 399 20.80 7.71 -2.97
CA ILE A 399 19.61 8.07 -2.19
C ILE A 399 18.43 7.19 -2.64
N GLN A 400 17.90 6.39 -1.71
CA GLN A 400 16.69 5.61 -1.93
C GLN A 400 15.45 6.48 -1.68
N VAL A 401 14.76 6.87 -2.75
CA VAL A 401 13.51 7.63 -2.66
C VAL A 401 12.32 6.66 -2.59
N ALA A 402 11.58 6.72 -1.48
CA ALA A 402 10.40 5.90 -1.23
C ALA A 402 9.10 6.71 -1.30
N ASN A 403 8.08 6.15 -1.95
CA ASN A 403 6.71 6.65 -1.92
C ASN A 403 5.73 5.58 -1.41
N TYR A 404 4.83 6.00 -0.52
CA TYR A 404 3.90 5.12 0.19
C TYR A 404 2.48 5.30 -0.37
N GLY A 405 1.83 4.19 -0.70
CA GLY A 405 0.44 4.16 -1.20
C GLY A 405 -0.61 4.02 -0.08
N VAL A 406 -1.79 3.49 -0.40
CA VAL A 406 -2.89 3.23 0.56
C VAL A 406 -2.39 2.40 1.74
N GLY A 407 -2.36 2.98 2.94
CA GLY A 407 -1.83 2.29 4.13
C GLY A 407 -0.38 1.83 3.95
N GLY A 408 0.40 2.54 3.12
CA GLY A 408 1.78 2.15 2.82
C GLY A 408 2.61 2.12 4.09
N GLU A 409 3.33 1.02 4.32
CA GLU A 409 4.17 0.79 5.51
C GLU A 409 5.49 0.12 5.09
N TYR A 410 6.48 0.25 5.97
CA TYR A 410 7.63 -0.64 6.00
C TYR A 410 7.67 -1.26 7.41
N PRO A 411 7.45 -2.57 7.54
CA PRO A 411 7.57 -3.25 8.83
C PRO A 411 8.92 -3.00 9.51
N PRO A 412 8.97 -3.12 10.85
CA PRO A 412 10.22 -2.99 11.59
C PRO A 412 11.35 -3.89 11.07
N HIS A 413 12.53 -3.31 10.89
CA HIS A 413 13.73 -3.97 10.35
C HIS A 413 15.00 -3.31 10.90
N PHE A 414 16.15 -3.93 10.59
CA PHE A 414 17.47 -3.33 10.73
C PHE A 414 17.98 -2.90 9.36
N ASP A 415 18.78 -1.83 9.33
CA ASP A 415 19.44 -1.38 8.11
C ASP A 415 20.73 -2.16 7.79
N ILE A 416 21.19 -2.98 8.75
CA ILE A 416 22.38 -3.81 8.69
C ILE A 416 22.02 -5.29 8.85
N PRO A 417 22.87 -6.21 8.36
CA PRO A 417 22.82 -7.61 8.74
C PRO A 417 22.90 -7.79 10.27
N THR A 418 22.11 -8.71 10.81
CA THR A 418 22.11 -9.05 12.25
C THR A 418 22.57 -10.47 12.54
N THR A 419 22.68 -11.31 11.52
CA THR A 419 23.25 -12.66 11.61
C THR A 419 24.50 -12.78 10.77
N ASP A 420 25.33 -13.78 11.09
CA ASP A 420 26.54 -14.05 10.30
C ASP A 420 26.20 -14.54 8.89
N GLU A 421 25.09 -15.28 8.72
CA GLU A 421 24.57 -15.69 7.41
C GLU A 421 24.19 -14.46 6.56
N GLU A 422 23.40 -13.52 7.10
CA GLU A 422 23.04 -12.28 6.40
C GLU A 422 24.28 -11.44 6.05
N ARG A 423 25.26 -11.43 6.96
CA ARG A 423 26.50 -10.68 6.78
C ARG A 423 27.33 -11.24 5.64
N ASP A 424 27.37 -12.56 5.49
CA ASP A 424 28.09 -13.23 4.40
C ASP A 424 27.47 -12.95 3.03
N ASP A 425 26.13 -12.92 2.96
CA ASP A 425 25.39 -12.66 1.72
C ASP A 425 25.42 -11.19 1.28
N LEU A 426 25.53 -10.25 2.23
CA LEU A 426 25.43 -8.80 1.99
C LEU A 426 26.77 -8.06 2.09
N LYS A 427 27.90 -8.79 2.03
CA LYS A 427 29.25 -8.19 2.11
C LYS A 427 29.43 -7.10 1.07
N SER A 428 29.87 -5.93 1.55
CA SER A 428 30.31 -4.82 0.71
C SER A 428 31.79 -4.54 0.92
N GLN A 429 32.47 -4.14 -0.15
CA GLN A 429 33.87 -3.71 -0.10
C GLN A 429 34.04 -2.41 0.71
N ASP A 430 32.98 -1.61 0.82
CA ASP A 430 32.95 -0.35 1.56
C ASP A 430 32.59 -0.53 3.05
N GLY A 431 32.49 -1.78 3.52
CA GLY A 431 32.11 -2.12 4.89
C GLY A 431 30.62 -1.95 5.18
N GLU A 432 30.25 -2.02 6.45
CA GLU A 432 28.85 -2.04 6.89
C GLU A 432 28.19 -0.66 6.86
N ARG A 433 26.84 -0.63 6.84
CA ARG A 433 26.06 0.61 6.93
C ARG A 433 26.08 1.15 8.36
N ILE A 434 27.08 1.94 8.69
CA ILE A 434 27.27 2.44 10.05
C ILE A 434 26.18 3.41 10.53
N ALA A 435 25.51 4.12 9.62
CA ALA A 435 24.52 5.13 9.97
C ALA A 435 23.49 5.31 8.85
N THR A 436 22.32 5.81 9.25
CA THR A 436 21.21 6.09 8.33
C THR A 436 20.72 7.51 8.50
N PHE A 437 20.56 8.20 7.37
CA PHE A 437 20.02 9.56 7.29
C PHE A 437 18.71 9.53 6.48
N LEU A 438 17.57 9.53 7.18
CA LEU A 438 16.24 9.43 6.59
C LEU A 438 15.58 10.80 6.46
N ILE A 439 15.46 11.30 5.24
CA ILE A 439 14.87 12.60 4.91
C ILE A 439 13.37 12.47 4.64
N TYR A 440 12.56 13.35 5.21
CA TYR A 440 11.15 13.46 4.87
C TYR A 440 10.95 14.47 3.74
N LEU A 441 10.46 13.99 2.59
CA LEU A 441 10.27 14.78 1.37
C LEU A 441 8.83 15.33 1.28
N SER A 442 7.98 15.06 2.25
CA SER A 442 6.58 15.52 2.29
C SER A 442 6.06 15.55 3.73
N ASP A 443 5.08 16.40 3.98
CA ASP A 443 4.30 16.34 5.20
C ASP A 443 3.32 15.17 5.14
N VAL A 444 3.03 14.61 6.32
CA VAL A 444 1.96 13.63 6.50
C VAL A 444 1.12 14.10 7.68
N GLU A 445 -0.16 14.36 7.43
CA GLU A 445 -1.03 14.93 8.45
C GLU A 445 -1.35 13.91 9.55
N VAL A 446 -1.69 12.68 9.15
CA VAL A 446 -2.03 11.60 10.07
C VAL A 446 -1.24 10.33 9.73
N GLY A 447 -0.49 9.84 10.72
CA GLY A 447 0.31 8.64 10.62
C GLY A 447 1.68 8.84 9.96
N GLY A 448 2.22 7.78 9.36
CA GLY A 448 3.48 7.87 8.60
C GLY A 448 4.76 8.10 9.43
N ARG A 449 4.72 7.97 10.75
CA ARG A 449 5.88 8.09 11.66
C ARG A 449 6.99 7.09 11.33
N THR A 450 8.22 7.40 11.72
CA THR A 450 9.30 6.39 11.79
C THR A 450 9.39 5.95 13.25
N ALA A 451 9.07 4.70 13.54
CA ALA A 451 8.99 4.16 14.89
C ALA A 451 10.20 3.26 15.17
N PHE A 452 10.97 3.59 16.20
CA PHE A 452 12.08 2.80 16.73
C PHE A 452 11.56 1.96 17.89
N VAL A 453 11.23 0.70 17.61
CA VAL A 453 10.48 -0.18 18.51
C VAL A 453 11.25 -0.41 19.82
N ASN A 454 12.51 -0.81 19.71
CA ASN A 454 13.34 -1.13 20.88
C ASN A 454 13.79 0.12 21.65
N ALA A 455 13.96 1.26 20.96
CA ALA A 455 14.22 2.54 21.61
C ALA A 455 12.96 3.16 22.24
N GLY A 456 11.76 2.69 21.88
CA GLY A 456 10.49 3.21 22.37
C GLY A 456 10.22 4.67 21.96
N VAL A 457 10.80 5.11 20.83
CA VAL A 457 10.64 6.46 20.30
C VAL A 457 10.12 6.49 18.86
N SER A 458 9.48 7.58 18.46
CA SER A 458 9.09 7.77 17.07
C SER A 458 9.25 9.20 16.58
N ALA A 459 9.76 9.35 15.35
CA ALA A 459 9.91 10.61 14.65
C ALA A 459 8.67 10.93 13.80
N LYS A 460 8.27 12.21 13.79
CA LYS A 460 7.14 12.68 12.96
C LYS A 460 7.66 13.07 11.57
N PRO A 461 7.00 12.67 10.48
CA PRO A 461 7.33 13.14 9.14
C PRO A 461 7.02 14.64 9.00
N ILE A 462 8.08 15.44 8.94
CA ILE A 462 7.99 16.89 8.71
C ILE A 462 8.80 17.19 7.44
N LYS A 463 8.16 17.77 6.43
CA LYS A 463 8.81 18.02 5.13
C LYS A 463 10.10 18.83 5.32
N GLY A 464 11.17 18.38 4.65
CA GLY A 464 12.48 19.00 4.72
C GLY A 464 13.29 18.69 5.99
N SER A 465 12.71 17.98 6.98
CA SER A 465 13.45 17.44 8.12
C SER A 465 14.06 16.07 7.81
N ALA A 466 14.98 15.60 8.65
CA ALA A 466 15.58 14.27 8.54
C ALA A 466 15.82 13.65 9.91
N VAL A 467 15.73 12.33 10.01
CA VAL A 467 16.05 11.56 11.20
C VAL A 467 17.40 10.89 11.00
N PHE A 468 18.25 10.93 12.01
CA PHE A 468 19.60 10.36 11.96
C PHE A 468 19.86 9.48 13.18
N TRP A 469 20.46 8.31 12.93
CA TRP A 469 20.93 7.36 13.93
C TRP A 469 22.12 6.56 13.40
N TYR A 470 22.91 6.00 14.31
CA TYR A 470 23.95 5.02 14.00
C TYR A 470 23.37 3.61 14.11
N ASN A 471 23.57 2.76 13.10
CA ASN A 471 23.12 1.36 13.11
C ASN A 471 24.02 0.45 13.96
N VAL A 472 25.25 0.90 14.22
CA VAL A 472 26.26 0.14 14.97
C VAL A 472 26.82 0.97 16.13
N PHE A 473 27.35 0.31 17.15
CA PHE A 473 28.18 0.91 18.17
C PHE A 473 29.52 1.41 17.58
N PRO A 474 30.30 2.26 18.28
CA PRO A 474 31.64 2.67 17.85
C PRO A 474 32.62 1.49 17.67
N SER A 475 32.33 0.33 18.26
CA SER A 475 33.06 -0.92 18.08
C SER A 475 32.79 -1.61 16.74
N GLY A 476 31.76 -1.20 16.00
CA GLY A 476 31.26 -1.87 14.80
C GLY A 476 30.17 -2.92 15.06
N GLU A 477 29.87 -3.23 16.33
CA GLU A 477 28.80 -4.17 16.68
C GLU A 477 27.40 -3.61 16.32
N PRO A 478 26.48 -4.43 15.80
CA PRO A 478 25.09 -4.04 15.56
C PRO A 478 24.39 -3.46 16.81
N ASP A 479 23.74 -2.30 16.68
CA ASP A 479 22.92 -1.72 17.74
C ASP A 479 21.44 -2.12 17.57
N LEU A 480 21.05 -3.23 18.21
CA LEU A 480 19.70 -3.78 18.14
C LEU A 480 18.60 -2.84 18.66
N ARG A 481 18.96 -1.74 19.35
CA ARG A 481 17.99 -0.74 19.81
C ARG A 481 17.44 0.10 18.66
N THR A 482 18.10 0.07 17.50
CA THR A 482 17.71 0.81 16.29
C THR A 482 16.71 0.09 15.41
N TYR A 483 16.14 -1.04 15.88
CA TYR A 483 15.06 -1.75 15.20
C TYR A 483 13.88 -0.80 14.92
N HIS A 484 13.60 -0.53 13.63
CA HIS A 484 12.72 0.57 13.25
C HIS A 484 11.87 0.26 12.03
N GLY A 485 10.70 0.91 11.94
CA GLY A 485 9.78 0.75 10.82
C GLY A 485 9.08 2.05 10.44
N ALA A 486 8.54 2.09 9.22
CA ALA A 486 7.69 3.17 8.75
C ALA A 486 6.23 2.83 9.00
N CYS A 487 5.59 3.58 9.89
CA CYS A 487 4.18 3.46 10.20
C CYS A 487 3.29 3.67 8.98
N PRO A 488 2.15 2.97 8.89
CA PRO A 488 1.14 3.20 7.86
C PRO A 488 0.74 4.67 7.72
N VAL A 489 0.58 5.15 6.49
CA VAL A 489 0.02 6.47 6.23
C VAL A 489 -1.51 6.41 6.37
N ALA A 490 -2.07 7.15 7.32
CA ALA A 490 -3.52 7.21 7.56
C ALA A 490 -4.18 8.36 6.79
N PHE A 491 -3.49 9.49 6.64
CA PHE A 491 -3.91 10.61 5.79
C PHE A 491 -2.69 11.40 5.31
N GLY A 492 -2.56 11.61 4.00
CA GLY A 492 -1.48 12.33 3.35
C GLY A 492 -0.78 11.50 2.27
N ASN A 493 0.35 12.02 1.76
CA ASN A 493 1.18 11.35 0.77
C ASN A 493 2.64 11.35 1.23
N LYS A 494 3.11 10.23 1.79
CA LYS A 494 4.47 10.12 2.32
C LYS A 494 5.49 9.88 1.20
N TRP A 495 6.49 10.74 1.17
CA TRP A 495 7.73 10.60 0.44
C TRP A 495 8.89 10.69 1.44
N ALA A 496 9.84 9.77 1.32
CA ALA A 496 11.06 9.78 2.11
C ALA A 496 12.27 9.51 1.22
N GLY A 497 13.44 10.02 1.59
CA GLY A 497 14.73 9.71 0.96
C GLY A 497 15.65 9.11 2.00
N ASN A 498 16.16 7.90 1.78
CA ASN A 498 17.09 7.26 2.69
C ASN A 498 18.51 7.31 2.12
N LYS A 499 19.47 7.75 2.92
CA LYS A 499 20.91 7.72 2.57
C LYS A 499 21.62 6.86 3.62
N TRP A 500 22.19 5.75 3.18
CA TRP A 500 23.00 4.88 4.03
C TRP A 500 24.47 5.27 3.92
N ILE A 501 25.12 5.41 5.08
CA ILE A 501 26.53 5.79 5.20
C ILE A 501 27.30 4.53 5.57
N ARG A 502 28.34 4.21 4.79
CA ARG A 502 29.17 3.03 5.00
C ARG A 502 30.41 3.33 5.83
N GLU A 503 31.05 2.28 6.33
CA GLU A 503 32.20 2.34 7.24
C GLU A 503 33.47 2.89 6.57
N ALA A 504 33.71 2.53 5.31
CA ALA A 504 34.94 2.89 4.62
C ALA A 504 35.11 4.42 4.51
N GLY A 505 36.28 4.92 4.93
CA GLY A 505 36.59 6.36 4.96
C GLY A 505 36.27 7.06 6.29
N GLU A 506 35.64 6.37 7.24
CA GLU A 506 35.23 6.96 8.52
C GLU A 506 36.27 6.82 9.64
N MET A 507 37.38 6.10 9.42
CA MET A 507 38.36 5.77 10.47
C MET A 507 38.92 6.98 11.24
N PHE A 508 38.96 8.16 10.60
CA PHE A 508 39.47 9.40 11.21
C PHE A 508 38.36 10.35 11.68
N ARG A 509 37.12 10.10 11.28
CA ARG A 509 35.95 10.94 11.57
C ARG A 509 35.09 10.36 12.70
N ARG A 510 34.98 9.04 12.75
CA ARG A 510 34.27 8.27 13.77
C ARG A 510 35.26 7.37 14.51
N LYS A 511 35.79 7.88 15.63
CA LYS A 511 36.76 7.13 16.45
C LYS A 511 36.08 5.96 17.17
N CYS A 512 36.77 4.83 17.24
CA CYS A 512 36.37 3.72 18.08
C CYS A 512 36.49 4.09 19.56
N GLU A 513 35.63 3.52 20.38
CA GLU A 513 35.67 3.64 21.85
C GLU A 513 36.24 2.37 22.48
N LEU A 514 36.77 2.48 23.69
CA LEU A 514 37.32 1.33 24.43
C LEU A 514 36.23 0.38 24.94
N ASP A 515 35.04 0.90 25.22
CA ASP A 515 33.88 0.09 25.59
C ASP A 515 33.17 -0.40 24.32
N ARG A 516 33.02 -1.73 24.22
CA ARG A 516 32.38 -2.42 23.10
C ARG A 516 30.95 -1.92 22.85
N TYR A 517 30.24 -1.50 23.88
CA TYR A 517 28.85 -1.03 23.79
C TYR A 517 28.70 0.45 24.17
N ALA A 518 29.77 1.24 24.03
CA ALA A 518 29.70 2.68 24.19
C ALA A 518 28.62 3.28 23.26
N ASP A 519 27.76 4.15 23.78
CA ASP A 519 26.76 4.81 22.94
C ASP A 519 27.45 5.69 21.89
N SER A 520 27.15 5.44 20.61
CA SER A 520 27.46 6.38 19.53
C SER A 520 26.87 7.76 19.85
N LYS A 521 27.69 8.82 19.75
CA LYS A 521 27.24 10.20 19.99
C LYS A 521 27.10 10.95 18.69
N ILE A 522 25.91 11.51 18.48
CA ILE A 522 25.58 12.36 17.35
C ILE A 522 25.93 13.78 17.74
N LEU A 523 26.92 14.36 17.04
CA LEU A 523 27.44 15.71 17.24
C LEU A 523 28.12 15.93 18.61
N ASN A 524 29.40 16.27 18.59
CA ASN A 524 30.06 16.78 19.79
C ASN A 524 29.52 18.19 20.10
N VAL A 525 28.77 18.30 21.18
CA VAL A 525 28.06 19.52 21.59
C VAL A 525 29.06 20.63 21.96
N ARG A 526 29.44 21.48 21.00
CA ARG A 526 29.83 22.88 21.26
C ARG A 526 28.59 23.75 21.03
N LEU A 527 27.79 23.94 22.08
CA LEU A 527 26.64 24.85 22.07
C LEU A 527 27.12 26.25 21.69
N VAL A 528 26.57 26.81 20.61
CA VAL A 528 26.91 28.18 20.20
C VAL A 528 26.10 29.21 20.97
N TYR A 529 24.87 28.91 21.41
CA TYR A 529 24.09 29.79 22.31
C TYR A 529 23.14 29.00 23.22
N ARG A 530 23.25 29.21 24.54
CA ARG A 530 22.17 28.90 25.50
C ARG A 530 21.21 30.08 25.51
N ASN A 531 20.10 30.01 24.78
CA ASN A 531 18.95 30.81 25.15
C ASN A 531 18.34 30.18 26.41
N ARG A 532 18.52 30.85 27.55
CA ARG A 532 17.68 30.63 28.72
C ARG A 532 16.27 31.08 28.33
N ALA A 533 15.35 30.13 28.19
CA ALA A 533 13.92 30.40 28.29
C ALA A 533 13.55 30.54 29.77
#